data_AF-A0A9X2NFK6-F1
#
_entry.id   AF-A0A9X2NFK6-F1
#
_cell.length_a   1.000
_cell.length_b   1.000
_cell.length_c   1.000
_cell.angle_alpha   90.00
_cell.angle_beta   90.00
_cell.angle_gamma   90.00
#
_symmetry.space_group_name_H-M   'P 1'
#
loop_
_entity.id
_entity.type
_entity.pdbx_description
1 polymer ?
#
loop_
_entity_poly.entity_id
_entity_poly.type
_entity_poly.pdbx_seq_one_letter_code
_entity_poly.pdbx_strand_id
1 'polypeptide(L)'
;MNYLKSFLPWIAFAVVATQFDWRWSGLTGLVISAALLVVARREGRKADALIIEWSALAFFLLLTATAFAFPASPLKTYTGALTDAWLALTAWGSLAIGKPFTLGIARTMTPPELWANPVFKRVNVVITLVWAASFTVTGLAGIALLNFAPHATAALITLKVLGFAVPVAFTIRYPRIVRARAEKAS
;
A
#
# COMPACT_ATOMS: atom_id res chain seq x y z
N MET A 1 -14.26 7.06 -2.43
CA MET A 1 -12.79 6.96 -2.41
C MET A 1 -12.38 5.76 -1.54
N ASN A 2 -12.41 4.52 -2.05
CA ASN A 2 -12.05 3.34 -1.23
C ASN A 2 -10.53 3.07 -1.16
N TYR A 3 -9.71 3.63 -2.05
CA TYR A 3 -8.25 3.52 -1.95
C TYR A 3 -7.72 4.11 -0.63
N LEU A 4 -8.17 5.30 -0.22
CA LEU A 4 -7.74 5.89 1.06
C LEU A 4 -8.10 5.02 2.26
N LYS A 5 -9.25 4.32 2.23
CA LYS A 5 -9.65 3.41 3.30
C LYS A 5 -8.70 2.21 3.37
N SER A 6 -8.39 1.58 2.24
CA SER A 6 -7.46 0.44 2.20
C SER A 6 -6.02 0.84 2.58
N PHE A 7 -5.63 2.11 2.37
CA PHE A 7 -4.34 2.63 2.78
C PHE A 7 -4.31 3.26 4.19
N LEU A 8 -5.45 3.36 4.88
CA LEU A 8 -5.59 4.04 6.15
C LEU A 8 -4.66 3.52 7.27
N PRO A 9 -4.46 2.19 7.46
CA PRO A 9 -3.54 1.71 8.50
C PRO A 9 -2.11 2.22 8.31
N TRP A 10 -1.65 2.26 7.06
CA TRP A 10 -0.31 2.72 6.70
C TRP A 10 -0.13 4.22 6.91
N ILE A 11 -1.14 5.00 6.56
CA ILE A 11 -1.15 6.46 6.77
C ILE A 11 -1.16 6.76 8.27
N ALA A 12 -2.04 6.11 9.04
CA ALA A 12 -2.13 6.29 10.47
C ALA A 12 -0.81 5.89 11.16
N PHE A 13 -0.24 4.75 10.78
CA PHE A 13 1.09 4.34 11.23
C PHE A 13 2.15 5.41 10.94
N ALA A 14 2.22 5.91 9.71
CA ALA A 14 3.22 6.91 9.32
C ALA A 14 3.10 8.20 10.12
N VAL A 15 1.88 8.66 10.42
CA VAL A 15 1.63 9.84 11.26
C VAL A 15 2.05 9.59 12.71
N VAL A 16 1.59 8.49 13.31
CA VAL A 16 1.89 8.16 14.71
C VAL A 16 3.39 7.94 14.92
N ALA A 17 4.08 7.34 13.95
CA ALA A 17 5.53 7.13 13.98
C ALA A 17 6.36 8.41 13.98
N THR A 18 5.78 9.58 13.66
CA THR A 18 6.50 10.87 13.78
C THR A 18 6.51 11.41 15.19
N GLN A 19 5.55 11.02 16.03
CA GLN A 19 5.34 11.60 17.37
C GLN A 19 5.56 10.59 18.49
N PHE A 20 5.36 9.30 18.21
CA PHE A 20 5.36 8.23 19.19
C PHE A 20 6.35 7.14 18.84
N ASP A 21 6.69 6.34 19.85
CA ASP A 21 7.51 5.16 19.71
C ASP A 21 6.90 4.17 18.69
N TRP A 22 7.77 3.44 17.98
CA TRP A 22 7.38 2.47 16.95
C TRP A 22 6.47 1.35 17.47
N ARG A 23 6.50 1.04 18.78
CA ARG A 23 5.56 0.11 19.43
C ARG A 23 4.12 0.57 19.29
N TRP A 24 3.85 1.82 19.67
CA TRP A 24 2.51 2.39 19.63
C TRP A 24 2.05 2.63 18.19
N SER A 25 2.98 3.06 17.34
CA SER A 25 2.74 3.21 15.91
C SER A 25 2.31 1.88 15.26
N GLY A 26 3.06 0.81 15.52
CA GLY A 26 2.74 -0.55 15.06
C GLY A 26 1.38 -1.01 15.58
N LEU A 27 1.11 -0.81 16.87
CA LEU A 27 -0.16 -1.19 17.49
C LEU A 27 -1.36 -0.43 16.88
N THR A 28 -1.21 0.88 16.61
CA THR A 28 -2.24 1.65 15.91
C THR A 28 -2.52 1.08 14.53
N GLY A 29 -1.47 0.78 13.75
CA GLY A 29 -1.63 0.14 12.44
C GLY A 29 -2.31 -1.23 12.53
N LEU A 30 -1.98 -2.01 13.57
CA LEU A 30 -2.58 -3.33 13.83
C LEU A 30 -4.08 -3.22 14.12
N VAL A 31 -4.47 -2.32 15.03
CA VAL A 31 -5.87 -2.10 15.40
C VAL A 31 -6.69 -1.63 14.20
N ILE A 32 -6.19 -0.65 13.44
CA ILE A 32 -6.89 -0.14 12.26
C ILE A 32 -7.01 -1.23 11.18
N SER A 33 -5.94 -2.00 10.94
CA SER A 33 -5.97 -3.10 9.96
C SER A 33 -6.97 -4.18 10.35
N ALA A 34 -6.99 -4.58 11.62
CA ALA A 34 -7.94 -5.56 12.14
C ALA A 34 -9.39 -5.06 12.02
N ALA A 35 -9.65 -3.80 12.41
CA ALA A 35 -10.97 -3.19 12.31
C ALA A 35 -11.47 -3.15 10.86
N LEU A 36 -10.64 -2.68 9.92
CA LEU A 36 -10.99 -2.64 8.50
C LEU A 36 -11.23 -4.03 7.92
N LEU A 37 -10.42 -5.02 8.30
CA LEU A 37 -10.61 -6.39 7.85
C LEU A 37 -11.94 -6.98 8.38
N VAL A 38 -12.26 -6.76 9.65
CA VAL A 38 -13.53 -7.19 10.24
C VAL A 38 -14.72 -6.54 9.53
N VAL A 39 -14.67 -5.23 9.29
CA VAL A 39 -15.72 -4.50 8.55
C VAL A 39 -15.86 -5.08 7.15
N ALA A 40 -14.76 -5.22 6.41
CA ALA A 40 -14.77 -5.75 5.05
C ALA A 40 -15.32 -7.18 4.97
N ARG A 41 -15.07 -8.01 5.99
CA ARG A 41 -15.64 -9.36 6.09
C ARG A 41 -17.13 -9.35 6.38
N ARG A 42 -17.60 -8.46 7.25
CA ARG A 42 -19.03 -8.26 7.53
C ARG A 42 -19.79 -7.76 6.31
N GLU A 43 -19.14 -6.98 5.45
CA GLU A 43 -19.67 -6.55 4.14
C GLU A 43 -19.68 -7.67 3.08
N GLY A 44 -19.25 -8.90 3.42
CA GLY A 44 -19.24 -10.03 2.48
C GLY A 44 -18.17 -9.93 1.39
N ARG A 45 -17.14 -9.07 1.56
CA ARG A 45 -16.06 -8.96 0.58
C ARG A 45 -15.29 -10.29 0.50
N LYS A 46 -15.18 -10.81 -0.72
CA LYS A 46 -14.43 -12.04 -1.00
C LYS A 46 -12.96 -11.89 -0.63
N ALA A 47 -12.32 -12.99 -0.21
CA ALA A 47 -10.94 -12.98 0.27
C ALA A 47 -9.92 -12.50 -0.78
N ASP A 48 -10.17 -12.75 -2.07
CA ASP A 48 -9.36 -12.26 -3.18
C ASP A 48 -9.40 -10.73 -3.34
N ALA A 49 -10.45 -10.07 -2.81
CA ALA A 49 -10.57 -8.62 -2.78
C ALA A 49 -9.93 -7.99 -1.53
N LEU A 50 -9.33 -8.79 -0.65
CA LEU A 50 -8.80 -8.38 0.66
C LEU A 50 -7.28 -8.58 0.79
N ILE A 51 -6.56 -8.69 -0.33
CA ILE A 51 -5.12 -8.96 -0.35
C ILE A 51 -4.36 -7.87 0.44
N ILE A 52 -4.69 -6.60 0.23
CA ILE A 52 -4.02 -5.49 0.89
C ILE A 52 -4.39 -5.40 2.38
N GLU A 53 -5.63 -5.69 2.75
CA GLU A 53 -6.09 -5.71 4.13
C GLU A 53 -5.43 -6.85 4.94
N TRP A 54 -5.32 -8.04 4.34
CA TRP A 54 -4.59 -9.16 4.95
C TRP A 54 -3.08 -8.88 5.06
N SER A 55 -2.51 -8.31 4.01
CA SER A 55 -1.10 -7.89 4.01
C SER A 55 -0.82 -6.85 5.12
N ALA A 56 -1.70 -5.86 5.27
CA ALA A 56 -1.59 -4.86 6.34
C ALA A 56 -1.66 -5.51 7.72
N LEU A 57 -2.66 -6.37 7.95
CA LEU A 57 -2.78 -7.08 9.22
C LEU A 57 -1.52 -7.89 9.55
N ALA A 58 -1.00 -8.64 8.58
CA ALA A 58 0.21 -9.46 8.75
C ALA A 58 1.44 -8.59 9.07
N PHE A 59 1.66 -7.51 8.31
CA PHE A 59 2.78 -6.58 8.55
C PHE A 59 2.70 -5.98 9.94
N PHE A 60 1.56 -5.39 10.31
CA PHE A 60 1.43 -4.70 11.58
C PHE A 60 1.46 -5.66 12.77
N LEU A 61 0.99 -6.90 12.60
CA LEU A 61 1.15 -7.94 13.62
C LEU A 61 2.64 -8.23 13.86
N LEU A 62 3.40 -8.49 12.79
CA LEU A 62 4.83 -8.77 12.86
C LEU A 62 5.61 -7.57 13.41
N LEU A 63 5.32 -6.36 12.93
CA LEU A 63 5.97 -5.13 13.37
C LEU A 63 5.70 -4.88 14.85
N THR A 64 4.44 -5.01 15.30
CA THR A 64 4.05 -4.80 16.70
C THR A 64 4.73 -5.83 17.59
N ALA A 65 4.67 -7.13 17.23
CA ALA A 65 5.33 -8.18 17.99
C ALA A 65 6.83 -7.91 18.12
N THR A 66 7.50 -7.55 17.03
CA THR A 66 8.92 -7.22 17.00
C THR A 66 9.25 -6.00 17.86
N ALA A 67 8.47 -4.92 17.74
CA ALA A 67 8.70 -3.68 18.47
C ALA A 67 8.52 -3.86 19.98
N PHE A 68 7.57 -4.70 20.41
CA PHE A 68 7.37 -4.99 21.83
C PHE A 68 8.41 -5.98 22.38
N ALA A 69 8.83 -6.97 21.60
CA ALA A 69 9.86 -7.93 22.01
C ALA A 69 11.26 -7.32 22.07
N PHE A 70 11.59 -6.43 21.12
CA PHE A 70 12.93 -5.85 20.97
C PHE A 70 12.87 -4.32 20.84
N PRO A 71 12.40 -3.59 21.86
CA PRO A 71 12.09 -2.15 21.76
C PRO A 71 13.29 -1.27 21.39
N ALA A 72 14.51 -1.68 21.77
CA ALA A 72 15.75 -0.98 21.46
C ALA A 72 16.38 -1.38 20.11
N SER A 73 15.73 -2.26 19.34
CA SER A 73 16.27 -2.75 18.07
C SER A 73 16.56 -1.61 17.08
N PRO A 74 17.68 -1.68 16.33
CA PRO A 74 17.98 -0.69 15.28
C PRO A 74 16.94 -0.69 14.16
N LEU A 75 16.10 -1.72 14.06
CA LEU A 75 14.99 -1.80 13.10
C LEU A 75 14.02 -0.62 13.23
N LYS A 76 13.92 0.02 14.41
CA LYS A 76 13.06 1.20 14.61
C LYS A 76 13.34 2.32 13.61
N THR A 77 14.61 2.50 13.22
CA THR A 77 15.05 3.51 12.24
C THR A 77 14.61 3.17 10.81
N TYR A 78 14.44 1.89 10.52
CA TYR A 78 14.14 1.38 9.18
C TYR A 78 12.66 1.08 8.96
N THR A 79 11.79 1.38 9.93
CA THR A 79 10.37 1.04 9.86
C THR A 79 9.68 1.54 8.59
N GLY A 80 9.99 2.76 8.13
CA GLY A 80 9.48 3.27 6.85
C GLY A 80 9.93 2.42 5.65
N ALA A 81 11.22 2.10 5.58
CA ALA A 81 11.75 1.25 4.51
C ALA A 81 11.21 -0.19 4.57
N LEU A 82 10.98 -0.72 5.78
CA LEU A 82 10.34 -2.02 5.99
C LEU A 82 8.89 -2.01 5.50
N THR A 83 8.16 -0.92 5.73
CA THR A 83 6.81 -0.72 5.19
C THR A 83 6.82 -0.71 3.66
N ASP A 84 7.72 0.07 3.04
CA ASP A 84 7.85 0.12 1.58
C ASP A 84 8.24 -1.23 0.99
N ALA A 85 9.20 -1.93 1.60
CA ALA A 85 9.60 -3.27 1.18
C ALA A 85 8.44 -4.27 1.28
N TRP A 86 7.66 -4.24 2.37
CA TRP A 86 6.50 -5.11 2.53
C TRP A 86 5.40 -4.82 1.51
N LEU A 87 5.13 -3.54 1.24
CA LEU A 87 4.16 -3.12 0.23
C LEU A 87 4.62 -3.49 -1.19
N ALA A 88 5.92 -3.37 -1.48
CA ALA A 88 6.50 -3.86 -2.73
C ALA A 88 6.33 -5.37 -2.88
N LEU A 89 6.68 -6.15 -1.84
CA LEU A 89 6.49 -7.61 -1.82
C LEU A 89 5.02 -8.00 -2.03
N THR A 90 4.11 -7.29 -1.38
CA THR A 90 2.66 -7.50 -1.56
C THR A 90 2.22 -7.20 -2.98
N ALA A 91 2.68 -6.08 -3.56
CA ALA A 91 2.30 -5.68 -4.91
C ALA A 91 2.86 -6.65 -5.96
N TRP A 92 4.17 -6.96 -5.90
CA TRP A 92 4.81 -7.95 -6.78
C TRP A 92 4.22 -9.35 -6.60
N GLY A 93 4.02 -9.80 -5.36
CA GLY A 93 3.39 -11.09 -5.07
C GLY A 93 1.97 -11.19 -5.62
N SER A 94 1.19 -10.11 -5.50
CA SER A 94 -0.17 -10.05 -6.06
C SER A 94 -0.19 -10.16 -7.59
N LEU A 95 0.81 -9.59 -8.27
CA LEU A 95 0.99 -9.74 -9.72
C LEU A 95 1.39 -11.17 -10.08
N ALA A 96 2.32 -11.76 -9.35
CA ALA A 96 2.83 -13.11 -9.60
C ALA A 96 1.72 -14.17 -9.51
N ILE A 97 0.77 -14.02 -8.58
CA ILE A 97 -0.39 -14.91 -8.45
C ILE A 97 -1.57 -14.56 -9.38
N GLY A 98 -1.40 -13.59 -10.28
CA GLY A 98 -2.42 -13.15 -11.24
C GLY A 98 -3.60 -12.40 -10.63
N LYS A 99 -3.47 -11.92 -9.38
CA LYS A 99 -4.52 -11.21 -8.63
C LYS A 99 -3.97 -9.87 -8.13
N PRO A 100 -3.78 -8.87 -9.03
CA PRO A 100 -3.23 -7.58 -8.65
C PRO A 100 -4.00 -6.96 -7.48
N PHE A 101 -3.32 -6.49 -6.43
CA PHE A 101 -3.99 -6.04 -5.20
C PHE A 101 -4.99 -4.89 -5.45
N THR A 102 -4.76 -4.07 -6.48
CA THR A 102 -5.69 -2.98 -6.84
C THR A 102 -7.03 -3.49 -7.36
N LEU A 103 -7.09 -4.73 -7.87
CA LEU A 103 -8.31 -5.31 -8.41
C LEU A 103 -9.43 -5.38 -7.37
N GLY A 104 -9.09 -5.80 -6.14
CA GLY A 104 -10.04 -5.85 -5.03
C GLY A 104 -10.66 -4.49 -4.74
N ILE A 105 -9.83 -3.45 -4.72
CA ILE A 105 -10.26 -2.07 -4.50
C ILE A 105 -11.10 -1.57 -5.68
N ALA A 106 -10.66 -1.81 -6.91
CA ALA A 106 -11.36 -1.37 -8.11
C ALA A 106 -12.75 -1.99 -8.26
N ARG A 107 -12.94 -3.26 -7.86
CA ARG A 107 -14.25 -3.93 -7.86
C ARG A 107 -15.28 -3.26 -6.95
N THR A 108 -14.84 -2.60 -5.87
CA THR A 108 -15.76 -1.86 -4.99
C THR A 108 -16.30 -0.56 -5.60
N MET A 109 -15.74 -0.12 -6.73
CA MET A 109 -16.11 1.13 -7.42
C MET A 109 -16.59 0.88 -8.86
N THR A 110 -16.64 -0.38 -9.28
CA THR A 110 -16.93 -0.77 -10.67
C THR A 110 -18.08 -1.76 -10.67
N PRO A 111 -19.09 -1.59 -11.55
CA PRO A 111 -20.19 -2.55 -11.69
C PRO A 111 -19.70 -3.99 -11.93
N PRO A 112 -20.35 -5.02 -11.35
CA PRO A 112 -19.94 -6.42 -11.47
C PRO A 112 -19.81 -6.93 -12.91
N GLU A 113 -20.61 -6.41 -13.83
CA GLU A 113 -20.64 -6.79 -15.25
C GLU A 113 -19.31 -6.48 -15.94
N LEU A 114 -18.58 -5.48 -15.44
CA LEU A 114 -17.28 -5.07 -15.98
C LEU A 114 -16.10 -5.81 -15.33
N TRP A 115 -16.31 -6.61 -14.27
CA TRP A 115 -15.20 -7.28 -13.56
C TRP A 115 -14.47 -8.31 -14.42
N ALA A 116 -15.18 -8.93 -15.37
CA ALA A 116 -14.60 -9.91 -16.29
C ALA A 116 -13.87 -9.26 -17.47
N ASN A 117 -14.10 -7.96 -17.72
CA ASN A 117 -13.57 -7.25 -18.88
C ASN A 117 -12.01 -7.31 -18.91
N PRO A 118 -11.39 -7.78 -20.02
CA PRO A 118 -9.93 -7.85 -20.13
C PRO A 118 -9.23 -6.51 -19.95
N VAL A 119 -9.82 -5.40 -20.42
CA VAL A 119 -9.30 -4.04 -20.24
C VAL A 119 -9.30 -3.65 -18.76
N PHE A 120 -10.37 -3.95 -18.03
CA PHE A 120 -10.45 -3.69 -16.59
C PHE A 120 -9.35 -4.44 -15.82
N LYS A 121 -9.12 -5.71 -16.15
CA LYS A 121 -8.03 -6.50 -15.55
C LYS A 121 -6.66 -5.92 -15.89
N ARG A 122 -6.42 -5.60 -17.18
CA ARG A 122 -5.15 -5.02 -17.64
C ARG A 122 -4.85 -3.67 -16.99
N VAL A 123 -5.86 -2.82 -16.81
CA VAL A 123 -5.70 -1.53 -16.10
C VAL A 123 -5.22 -1.74 -14.68
N ASN A 124 -5.80 -2.71 -13.96
CA ASN A 124 -5.38 -3.02 -12.59
C ASN A 124 -3.97 -3.62 -12.51
N VAL A 125 -3.57 -4.44 -13.49
CA VAL A 125 -2.18 -4.93 -13.61
C VAL A 125 -1.21 -3.76 -13.75
N VAL A 126 -1.48 -2.82 -14.67
CA VAL A 126 -0.61 -1.65 -14.89
C VAL A 126 -0.54 -0.76 -13.66
N ILE A 127 -1.67 -0.48 -13.02
CA ILE A 127 -1.70 0.31 -11.79
C ILE A 127 -0.89 -0.39 -10.68
N THR A 128 -1.08 -1.69 -10.50
CA THR A 128 -0.33 -2.47 -9.50
C THR A 128 1.17 -2.47 -9.78
N LEU A 129 1.59 -2.56 -11.05
CA LEU A 129 3.00 -2.44 -11.44
C LEU A 129 3.61 -1.09 -11.05
N VAL A 130 2.87 0.01 -11.27
CA VAL A 130 3.33 1.35 -10.87
C VAL A 130 3.48 1.46 -9.35
N TRP A 131 2.53 0.90 -8.59
CA TRP A 131 2.67 0.80 -7.14
C TRP A 131 3.88 -0.03 -6.72
N ALA A 132 4.05 -1.22 -7.30
CA ALA A 132 5.14 -2.13 -6.99
C ALA A 132 6.51 -1.48 -7.25
N ALA A 133 6.68 -0.84 -8.41
CA ALA A 133 7.89 -0.09 -8.76
C ALA A 133 8.11 1.08 -7.80
N SER A 134 7.08 1.87 -7.50
CA SER A 134 7.16 3.01 -6.58
C SER A 134 7.64 2.60 -5.19
N PHE A 135 7.03 1.56 -4.61
CA PHE A 135 7.43 1.04 -3.30
C PHE A 135 8.86 0.46 -3.31
N THR A 136 9.24 -0.24 -4.37
CA THR A 136 10.59 -0.80 -4.51
C THR A 136 11.63 0.32 -4.53
N VAL A 137 11.43 1.33 -5.37
CA VAL A 137 12.35 2.48 -5.47
C VAL A 137 12.39 3.27 -4.16
N THR A 138 11.23 3.54 -3.56
CA THR A 138 11.11 4.29 -2.30
C THR A 138 11.82 3.56 -1.15
N GLY A 139 11.63 2.24 -1.02
CA GLY A 139 12.29 1.44 0.00
C GLY A 139 13.81 1.41 -0.16
N LEU A 140 14.32 1.16 -1.37
CA LEU A 140 15.77 1.12 -1.64
C LEU A 140 16.42 2.50 -1.46
N ALA A 141 15.82 3.55 -2.00
CA ALA A 141 16.31 4.91 -1.84
C ALA A 141 16.21 5.37 -0.37
N GLY A 142 15.18 4.93 0.36
CA GLY A 142 15.02 5.21 1.79
C GLY A 142 16.14 4.58 2.62
N ILE A 143 16.46 3.31 2.35
CA ILE A 143 17.60 2.63 2.99
C ILE A 143 18.91 3.36 2.66
N ALA A 144 19.14 3.71 1.40
CA ALA A 144 20.34 4.42 0.98
C ALA A 144 20.47 5.77 1.70
N LEU A 145 19.41 6.58 1.72
CA LEU A 145 19.40 7.87 2.42
C LEU A 145 19.66 7.72 3.92
N LEU A 146 19.06 6.72 4.57
CA LEU A 146 19.29 6.48 6.00
C LEU A 146 20.75 6.10 6.32
N ASN A 147 21.46 5.44 5.39
CA ASN A 147 22.84 5.02 5.62
C ASN A 147 23.89 6.06 5.19
N PHE A 148 23.64 6.79 4.10
CA PHE A 148 24.62 7.71 3.52
C PHE A 148 24.33 9.19 3.82
N ALA A 149 23.09 9.55 4.11
CA ALA A 149 22.67 10.92 4.38
C ALA A 149 21.53 11.00 5.43
N PRO A 150 21.73 10.45 6.65
CA PRO A 150 20.66 10.34 7.65
C PRO A 150 20.06 11.68 8.08
N HIS A 151 20.83 12.78 7.93
CA HIS A 151 20.40 14.14 8.24
C HIS A 151 19.57 14.79 7.11
N ALA A 152 19.45 14.16 5.94
CA ALA A 152 18.67 14.68 4.81
C ALA A 152 17.17 14.45 4.99
N THR A 153 16.61 14.97 6.09
CA THR A 153 15.20 14.78 6.48
C THR A 153 14.24 15.26 5.39
N ALA A 154 14.55 16.39 4.73
CA ALA A 154 13.76 16.89 3.61
C ALA A 154 13.72 15.88 2.45
N ALA A 155 14.86 15.29 2.08
CA ALA A 155 14.93 14.27 1.02
C ALA A 155 14.13 13.01 1.39
N LEU A 156 14.21 12.55 2.65
CA LEU A 156 13.43 11.41 3.14
C LEU A 156 11.91 11.69 3.09
N ILE A 157 11.48 12.89 3.48
CA ILE A 157 10.07 13.29 3.41
C ILE A 157 9.62 13.37 1.94
N THR A 158 10.39 14.04 1.09
CA THR A 158 10.09 14.17 -0.35
C THR A 158 9.98 12.79 -1.01
N LEU A 159 10.91 11.88 -0.71
CA LEU A 159 10.89 10.52 -1.23
C LEU A 159 9.60 9.79 -0.84
N LYS A 160 9.21 9.84 0.44
CA LYS A 160 7.98 9.21 0.94
C LYS A 160 6.73 9.81 0.29
N VAL A 161 6.67 11.15 0.20
CA VAL A 161 5.54 11.86 -0.42
C VAL A 161 5.42 11.48 -1.90
N LEU A 162 6.51 11.51 -2.66
CA LEU A 162 6.51 11.13 -4.07
C LEU A 162 6.18 9.65 -4.27
N GLY A 163 6.71 8.78 -3.41
CA GLY A 163 6.47 7.34 -3.40
C GLY A 163 4.99 6.96 -3.31
N PHE A 164 4.16 7.81 -2.70
CA PHE A 164 2.70 7.65 -2.68
C PHE A 164 1.96 8.54 -3.67
N ALA A 165 2.36 9.81 -3.83
CA ALA A 165 1.65 10.77 -4.66
C ALA A 165 1.64 10.38 -6.14
N VAL A 166 2.78 9.88 -6.66
CA VAL A 166 2.92 9.44 -8.06
C VAL A 166 1.98 8.28 -8.38
N PRO A 167 2.01 7.13 -7.67
CA PRO A 167 1.12 6.02 -7.98
C PRO A 167 -0.35 6.35 -7.70
N VAL A 168 -0.67 7.19 -6.71
CA VAL A 168 -2.05 7.67 -6.48
C VAL A 168 -2.54 8.49 -7.67
N ALA A 169 -1.75 9.48 -8.12
CA ALA A 169 -2.10 10.30 -9.28
C ALA A 169 -2.28 9.44 -10.54
N PHE A 170 -1.42 8.44 -10.73
CA PHE A 170 -1.53 7.48 -11.83
C PHE A 170 -2.81 6.65 -11.72
N THR A 171 -3.13 6.13 -10.53
CA THR A 171 -4.34 5.33 -10.24
C THR A 171 -5.62 6.11 -10.59
N ILE A 172 -5.63 7.42 -10.34
CA ILE A 172 -6.79 8.28 -10.63
C ILE A 172 -6.89 8.62 -12.12
N ARG A 173 -5.76 8.92 -12.78
CA ARG A 173 -5.73 9.44 -14.16
C ARG A 173 -5.79 8.33 -15.21
N TYR A 174 -5.06 7.24 -15.02
CA TYR A 174 -4.86 6.21 -16.05
C TYR A 174 -6.17 5.55 -16.53
N PRO A 175 -7.11 5.13 -15.64
CA PRO A 175 -8.38 4.57 -16.10
C PRO A 175 -9.21 5.53 -16.97
N ARG A 176 -9.16 6.83 -16.67
CA ARG A 176 -9.89 7.86 -17.44
C ARG A 176 -9.33 7.99 -18.85
N ILE A 177 -8.00 7.99 -18.98
CA ILE A 177 -7.31 8.04 -20.27
C ILE A 177 -7.66 6.81 -21.12
N VAL A 178 -7.69 5.63 -20.52
CA VAL A 178 -8.04 4.38 -21.23
C VAL A 178 -9.49 4.41 -21.73
N ARG A 179 -10.44 4.89 -20.91
CA ARG A 179 -11.85 5.04 -21.32
C ARG A 179 -12.01 6.02 -22.50
N ALA A 180 -11.42 7.20 -22.39
CA ALA A 180 -11.51 8.21 -23.45
C ALA A 180 -10.88 7.76 -24.79
N ARG A 181 -9.89 6.86 -24.75
CA ARG A 181 -9.33 6.25 -25.98
C ARG A 181 -10.26 5.22 -26.59
N ALA A 182 -10.97 4.43 -25.78
CA ALA A 182 -11.91 3.45 -26.26
C ALA A 182 -13.12 4.12 -26.95
N GLU A 183 -13.65 5.19 -26.37
CA GLU A 183 -14.77 5.98 -26.93
C GLU A 183 -14.43 6.68 -28.25
N LYS A 184 -13.16 7.02 -28.48
CA LYS A 184 -12.71 7.62 -29.75
C LYS A 184 -12.45 6.60 -30.86
N ALA A 185 -12.34 5.33 -30.50
CA ALA A 185 -12.07 4.23 -31.42
C ALA A 185 -13.34 3.47 -31.84
N SER A 186 -14.48 3.78 -31.21
CA SER A 186 -15.84 3.32 -31.56
C SER A 186 -16.54 4.32 -32.46
#